data_AF-A0A137SVJ3-F1
#
_entry.id   AF-A0A137SVJ3-F1
#
_cell.length_a   1.000
_cell.length_b   1.000
_cell.length_c   1.000
_cell.angle_alpha   90.00
_cell.angle_beta   90.00
_cell.angle_gamma   90.00
#
_symmetry.space_group_name_H-M   'P 1'
#
loop_
_entity.id
_entity.type
_entity.pdbx_description
1 polymer ?
#
loop_
_entity_poly.entity_id
_entity_poly.type
_entity_poly.pdbx_seq_one_letter_code
_entity_poly.pdbx_strand_id
1 'polypeptide(L)'
;MELKISYDELGFGNSKEKGAQRDINFNTELLKNISFREYERVKLFVDGREFFANVRLKEYKNSEKKYYMCNRLKEEIEDSGIEFSDKSEIRIEKICGEDENFFKVKPIKAEQLLSKNVKISKKFLRKCQDASDFAGILFVNEFSGHKIFIEKEKLIARQEEDKENIINLSQRYRLLLESDLPSFICQYYLDKFPELKDIYSDAEYNLEYKCSYFEKKNEFKKLLDSAEKSRGPAKNIRAYPIYGDKEEDSMRDKILKGLIGSRTNKFIAIRPISGDEGEDIIRLSKSSMEILGLEESDLAKITYIDKSYRARVFEFCDLDEVDYNNRTSIKNIGIVSAIPSHIRHELGLDFLGTSVSIKRDEYFLLKKNMNNLALSIFGFLISIPAIFQIDSIVLRVLAFVVLALILFYISLSEVRSKVFNNE
;
A
#
# COMPACT_ATOMS: atom_id res chain seq x y z
N MET A 1 -20.31 -18.93 -9.57
CA MET A 1 -20.60 -18.81 -11.01
C MET A 1 -19.59 -19.70 -11.70
N GLU A 2 -20.06 -20.63 -12.54
CA GLU A 2 -19.25 -21.67 -13.17
C GLU A 2 -19.21 -21.39 -14.67
N LEU A 3 -18.03 -21.43 -15.29
CA LEU A 3 -17.84 -21.17 -16.72
C LEU A 3 -16.87 -22.20 -17.28
N LYS A 4 -17.29 -22.94 -18.31
CA LYS A 4 -16.48 -23.93 -19.04
C LYS A 4 -15.93 -23.28 -20.31
N ILE A 5 -14.63 -23.35 -20.54
CA ILE A 5 -13.95 -22.72 -21.70
C ILE A 5 -13.17 -23.80 -22.47
N SER A 6 -13.15 -23.72 -23.81
CA SER A 6 -12.37 -24.59 -24.70
C SER A 6 -10.93 -24.06 -24.86
N TYR A 7 -9.97 -24.94 -25.09
CA TYR A 7 -8.54 -24.58 -25.17
C TYR A 7 -8.18 -23.65 -26.36
N ASP A 8 -8.86 -23.78 -27.51
CA ASP A 8 -8.65 -22.88 -28.67
C ASP A 8 -8.90 -21.40 -28.34
N GLU A 9 -9.56 -21.13 -27.21
CA GLU A 9 -9.95 -19.81 -26.73
C GLU A 9 -8.90 -19.22 -25.74
N LEU A 10 -7.82 -19.96 -25.45
CA LEU A 10 -6.66 -19.53 -24.68
C LEU A 10 -5.49 -19.19 -25.60
N GLY A 11 -5.23 -17.89 -25.81
CA GLY A 11 -4.09 -17.41 -26.56
C GLY A 11 -2.82 -17.31 -25.70
N PHE A 12 -1.83 -18.17 -25.91
CA PHE A 12 -0.49 -17.97 -25.33
C PHE A 12 0.31 -16.98 -26.20
N GLY A 13 0.47 -15.75 -25.72
CA GLY A 13 1.20 -14.71 -26.44
C GLY A 13 2.71 -14.93 -26.45
N ASN A 14 3.29 -15.16 -27.63
CA ASN A 14 4.74 -15.07 -27.84
C ASN A 14 5.15 -13.61 -28.10
N SER A 15 5.31 -12.77 -27.08
CA SER A 15 5.97 -11.48 -27.28
C SER A 15 7.48 -11.61 -27.05
N LYS A 16 8.25 -11.35 -28.12
CA LYS A 16 9.71 -11.15 -28.08
C LYS A 16 10.00 -9.69 -27.72
N GLU A 17 9.60 -9.24 -26.53
CA GLU A 17 10.07 -7.96 -25.98
C GLU A 17 10.82 -8.21 -24.69
N LYS A 18 12.13 -7.92 -24.71
CA LYS A 18 13.00 -8.03 -23.54
C LYS A 18 12.47 -7.08 -22.45
N GLY A 19 11.85 -7.66 -21.42
CA GLY A 19 11.35 -6.94 -20.24
C GLY A 19 9.85 -7.12 -19.98
N ALA A 20 9.07 -7.65 -20.92
CA ALA A 20 7.66 -7.95 -20.70
C ALA A 20 7.48 -9.37 -20.14
N GLN A 21 6.83 -9.49 -18.97
CA GLN A 21 6.24 -10.75 -18.55
C GLN A 21 5.34 -11.26 -19.69
N ARG A 22 5.64 -12.45 -20.23
CA ARG A 22 4.70 -13.14 -21.14
C ARG A 22 3.43 -13.37 -20.31
N ASP A 23 2.26 -13.14 -20.86
CA ASP A 23 1.02 -13.33 -20.12
C ASP A 23 0.09 -14.23 -20.95
N ILE A 24 -0.73 -15.05 -20.29
CA ILE A 24 -1.74 -15.89 -20.95
C ILE A 24 -2.94 -15.02 -21.30
N ASN A 25 -3.29 -14.88 -22.58
CA ASN A 25 -4.39 -14.05 -23.06
C ASN A 25 -5.66 -14.91 -23.20
N PHE A 26 -6.76 -14.49 -22.58
CA PHE A 26 -8.05 -15.16 -22.74
C PHE A 26 -8.87 -14.50 -23.85
N ASN A 27 -9.52 -15.29 -24.72
CA ASN A 27 -10.44 -14.74 -25.71
C ASN A 27 -11.60 -14.03 -25.01
N THR A 28 -11.79 -12.77 -25.36
CA THR A 28 -12.61 -11.79 -24.61
C THR A 28 -14.10 -12.05 -24.74
N GLU A 29 -14.55 -12.82 -25.74
CA GLU A 29 -15.98 -13.08 -25.98
C GLU A 29 -16.67 -13.89 -24.88
N LEU A 30 -15.98 -14.82 -24.24
CA LEU A 30 -16.55 -15.68 -23.19
C LEU A 30 -16.48 -15.08 -21.79
N LEU A 31 -15.50 -14.19 -21.56
CA LEU A 31 -15.40 -13.41 -20.31
C LEU A 31 -16.35 -12.21 -20.30
N LYS A 32 -17.10 -11.92 -21.39
CA LYS A 32 -18.13 -10.87 -21.44
C LYS A 32 -19.16 -10.98 -20.32
N ASN A 33 -19.44 -12.20 -19.84
CA ASN A 33 -20.44 -12.47 -18.80
C ASN A 33 -19.87 -12.51 -17.38
N ILE A 34 -18.54 -12.50 -17.19
CA ILE A 34 -17.91 -12.43 -15.86
C ILE A 34 -16.98 -11.23 -15.81
N SER A 35 -17.39 -10.20 -15.08
CA SER A 35 -16.49 -9.10 -14.74
C SER A 35 -15.45 -9.58 -13.73
N PHE A 36 -14.22 -9.80 -14.19
CA PHE A 36 -13.08 -9.93 -13.28
C PHE A 36 -12.52 -8.54 -12.96
N ARG A 37 -12.05 -8.37 -11.72
CA ARG A 37 -11.33 -7.18 -11.28
C ARG A 37 -9.82 -7.44 -11.35
N GLU A 38 -9.06 -6.37 -11.47
CA GLU A 38 -7.61 -6.46 -11.38
C GLU A 38 -7.21 -7.02 -10.00
N TYR A 39 -6.30 -7.99 -9.99
CA TYR A 39 -5.86 -8.80 -8.84
C TYR A 39 -6.93 -9.71 -8.22
N GLU A 40 -8.06 -9.94 -8.89
CA GLU A 40 -9.03 -10.93 -8.42
C GLU A 40 -8.43 -12.34 -8.53
N ARG A 41 -8.36 -13.06 -7.41
CA ARG A 41 -7.91 -14.45 -7.42
C ARG A 41 -9.06 -15.38 -7.78
N VAL A 42 -8.79 -16.25 -8.73
CA VAL A 42 -9.71 -17.26 -9.21
C VAL A 42 -9.13 -18.65 -8.94
N LYS A 43 -10.03 -19.59 -8.65
CA LYS A 43 -9.74 -21.02 -8.75
C LYS A 43 -9.93 -21.42 -10.21
N LEU A 44 -8.91 -22.01 -10.79
CA LEU A 44 -8.92 -22.53 -12.13
C LEU A 44 -8.86 -24.06 -12.01
N PHE A 45 -9.90 -24.75 -12.46
CA PHE A 45 -9.92 -26.20 -12.53
C PHE A 45 -9.55 -26.60 -13.95
N VAL A 46 -8.46 -27.35 -14.12
CA VAL A 46 -8.05 -27.92 -15.41
C VAL A 46 -8.11 -29.42 -15.28
N ASP A 47 -8.98 -30.05 -16.05
CA ASP A 47 -9.18 -31.51 -16.05
C ASP A 47 -9.38 -32.08 -14.63
N GLY A 48 -10.13 -31.34 -13.81
CA GLY A 48 -10.48 -31.70 -12.44
C GLY A 48 -9.41 -31.37 -11.38
N ARG A 49 -8.25 -30.84 -11.76
CA ARG A 49 -7.24 -30.36 -10.81
C ARG A 49 -7.37 -28.87 -10.54
N GLU A 50 -7.22 -28.50 -9.28
CA GLU A 50 -7.38 -27.13 -8.80
C GLU A 50 -6.05 -26.38 -8.87
N PHE A 51 -6.06 -25.25 -9.56
CA PHE A 51 -5.01 -24.27 -9.63
C PHE A 51 -5.53 -22.91 -9.18
N PHE A 52 -4.61 -22.01 -8.86
CA PHE A 52 -4.95 -20.70 -8.37
C PHE A 52 -4.26 -19.63 -9.20
N ALA A 53 -5.02 -18.65 -9.66
CA ALA A 53 -4.48 -17.59 -10.50
C ALA A 53 -4.98 -16.22 -10.06
N ASN A 54 -4.10 -15.22 -10.15
CA ASN A 54 -4.49 -13.83 -10.05
C ASN A 54 -4.82 -13.29 -11.44
N VAL A 55 -5.98 -12.67 -11.59
CA VAL A 55 -6.38 -12.00 -12.83
C VAL A 55 -5.74 -10.62 -12.87
N ARG A 56 -4.93 -10.33 -13.89
CA ARG A 56 -4.44 -8.98 -14.21
C ARG A 56 -5.20 -8.43 -15.41
N LEU A 57 -5.64 -7.18 -15.31
CA LEU A 57 -6.26 -6.44 -16.41
C LEU A 57 -5.19 -5.58 -17.07
N LYS A 58 -4.88 -5.78 -18.35
CA LYS A 58 -3.73 -5.11 -18.99
C LYS A 58 -4.09 -3.98 -19.95
N GLU A 59 -5.23 -4.05 -20.64
CA GLU A 59 -5.63 -3.01 -21.61
C GLU A 59 -7.14 -2.80 -21.64
N TYR A 60 -7.53 -1.53 -21.72
CA TYR A 60 -8.78 -1.07 -22.33
C TYR A 60 -8.43 -0.54 -23.73
N LYS A 61 -8.64 -1.33 -24.78
CA LYS A 61 -8.67 -0.82 -26.16
C LYS A 61 -9.98 -1.23 -26.79
N ASN A 62 -10.69 -0.27 -27.38
CA ASN A 62 -11.94 -0.49 -28.13
C ASN A 62 -13.02 -1.27 -27.36
N SER A 63 -13.21 -0.97 -26.07
CA SER A 63 -14.25 -1.58 -25.23
C SER A 63 -14.08 -3.09 -24.95
N GLU A 64 -12.98 -3.70 -25.39
CA GLU A 64 -12.64 -5.09 -25.06
C GLU A 64 -11.70 -5.13 -23.85
N LYS A 65 -12.09 -5.90 -22.82
CA LYS A 65 -11.27 -6.16 -21.64
C LYS A 65 -10.42 -7.40 -21.88
N LYS A 66 -9.10 -7.23 -21.93
CA LYS A 66 -8.17 -8.37 -21.97
C LYS A 66 -7.69 -8.72 -20.57
N TYR A 67 -8.01 -9.92 -20.15
CA TYR A 67 -7.61 -10.49 -18.87
C TYR A 67 -6.43 -11.42 -19.07
N TYR A 68 -5.51 -11.36 -18.12
CA TYR A 68 -4.27 -12.11 -18.13
C TYR A 68 -4.09 -12.85 -16.82
N MET A 69 -3.58 -14.08 -16.89
CA MET A 69 -3.16 -14.84 -15.71
C MET A 69 -1.64 -15.04 -15.74
N CYS A 70 -1.05 -15.10 -14.55
CA CYS A 70 0.40 -15.18 -14.36
C CYS A 70 1.01 -16.41 -15.05
N ASN A 71 2.16 -16.28 -15.72
CA ASN A 71 2.89 -17.42 -16.32
C ASN A 71 3.20 -18.54 -15.34
N ARG A 72 3.39 -18.22 -14.06
CA ARG A 72 3.63 -19.22 -13.02
C ARG A 72 2.52 -20.27 -12.98
N LEU A 73 1.29 -19.88 -13.36
CA LEU A 73 0.17 -20.80 -13.52
C LEU A 73 0.41 -21.80 -14.65
N LYS A 74 0.99 -21.37 -15.78
CA LYS A 74 1.33 -22.27 -16.89
C LYS A 74 2.37 -23.28 -16.45
N GLU A 75 3.44 -22.80 -15.82
CA GLU A 75 4.50 -23.64 -15.27
C GLU A 75 3.95 -24.62 -14.24
N GLU A 76 3.08 -24.16 -13.32
CA GLU A 76 2.43 -25.03 -12.31
C GLU A 76 1.54 -26.11 -12.95
N ILE A 77 0.83 -25.80 -14.03
CA ILE A 77 -0.01 -26.78 -14.73
C ILE A 77 0.86 -27.79 -15.51
N GLU A 78 1.90 -27.32 -16.20
CA GLU A 78 2.85 -28.16 -16.92
C GLU A 78 3.62 -29.08 -15.95
N ASP A 79 4.09 -28.55 -14.82
CA ASP A 79 4.78 -29.29 -13.76
C ASP A 79 3.87 -30.33 -13.08
N SER A 80 2.56 -30.10 -13.10
CA SER A 80 1.59 -31.09 -12.61
C SER A 80 1.49 -32.32 -13.54
N GLY A 81 2.08 -32.29 -14.74
CA GLY A 81 1.99 -33.36 -15.72
C GLY A 81 0.64 -33.42 -16.43
N ILE A 82 -0.14 -32.34 -16.40
CA ILE A 82 -1.31 -32.17 -17.27
C ILE A 82 -0.80 -31.66 -18.61
N GLU A 83 -0.89 -32.51 -19.64
CA GLU A 83 -0.72 -32.05 -21.02
C GLU A 83 -1.97 -31.27 -21.42
N PHE A 84 -1.81 -29.95 -21.59
CA PHE A 84 -2.86 -29.11 -22.15
C PHE A 84 -3.22 -29.61 -23.55
N SER A 85 -4.46 -30.05 -23.73
CA SER A 85 -4.99 -30.46 -25.04
C SER A 85 -6.19 -29.62 -25.41
N ASP A 86 -6.54 -29.64 -26.70
CA ASP A 86 -7.74 -28.96 -27.24
C ASP A 86 -9.06 -29.38 -26.56
N LYS A 87 -9.01 -30.48 -25.78
CA LYS A 87 -10.15 -31.07 -25.06
C LYS A 87 -10.16 -30.80 -23.56
N SER A 88 -9.17 -30.09 -23.03
CA SER A 88 -9.07 -29.87 -21.58
C SER A 88 -10.23 -29.00 -21.10
N GLU A 89 -10.91 -29.44 -20.04
CA GLU A 89 -12.02 -28.70 -19.46
C GLU A 89 -11.49 -27.69 -18.44
N ILE A 90 -11.74 -26.39 -18.72
CA ILE A 90 -11.29 -25.31 -17.84
C ILE A 90 -12.50 -24.67 -17.16
N ARG A 91 -12.55 -24.78 -15.83
CA ARG A 91 -13.57 -24.14 -14.99
C ARG A 91 -12.95 -23.04 -14.14
N ILE A 92 -13.54 -21.85 -14.18
CA ILE A 92 -13.09 -20.70 -13.39
C ILE A 92 -14.11 -20.39 -12.29
N GLU A 93 -13.67 -20.33 -11.04
CA GLU A 93 -14.47 -19.90 -9.90
C GLU A 93 -13.84 -18.71 -9.17
N LYS A 94 -14.68 -17.74 -8.77
CA LYS A 94 -14.25 -16.65 -7.89
C LYS A 94 -14.09 -17.17 -6.47
N ILE A 95 -12.96 -16.88 -5.82
CA ILE A 95 -12.68 -17.31 -4.44
C ILE A 95 -13.58 -16.60 -3.42
N CYS A 96 -13.95 -15.34 -3.70
CA CYS A 96 -14.86 -14.57 -2.87
C CYS A 96 -16.04 -14.03 -3.71
N GLY A 97 -17.27 -14.30 -3.29
CA GLY A 97 -18.48 -13.74 -3.93
C GLY A 97 -18.61 -12.23 -3.69
N GLU A 98 -19.27 -11.51 -4.61
CA GLU A 98 -19.38 -10.04 -4.57
C GLU A 98 -19.98 -9.49 -3.26
N ASP A 99 -20.93 -10.22 -2.66
CA ASP A 99 -21.61 -9.81 -1.42
C ASP A 99 -20.85 -10.18 -0.14
N GLU A 100 -19.91 -11.12 -0.20
CA GLU A 100 -19.13 -11.56 0.96
C GLU A 100 -17.94 -10.63 1.26
N ASN A 101 -17.67 -9.66 0.39
CA ASN A 101 -16.52 -8.75 0.49
C ASN A 101 -16.84 -7.43 1.17
N PHE A 102 -18.09 -7.18 1.58
CA PHE A 102 -18.46 -5.94 2.23
C PHE A 102 -18.28 -6.00 3.74
N PHE A 103 -17.69 -4.94 4.29
CA PHE A 103 -17.38 -4.85 5.70
C PHE A 103 -18.03 -3.64 6.34
N LYS A 104 -18.68 -3.86 7.48
CA LYS A 104 -19.07 -2.78 8.38
C LYS A 104 -17.86 -2.37 9.22
N VAL A 105 -17.49 -1.09 9.16
CA VAL A 105 -16.38 -0.56 9.96
C VAL A 105 -16.86 -0.28 11.38
N LYS A 106 -16.11 -0.79 12.35
CA LYS A 106 -16.24 -0.41 13.76
C LYS A 106 -14.93 0.17 14.28
N PRO A 107 -14.98 1.17 15.17
CA PRO A 107 -13.78 1.65 15.84
C PRO A 107 -13.22 0.56 16.78
N ILE A 108 -11.89 0.45 16.83
CA ILE A 108 -11.21 -0.32 17.88
C ILE A 108 -11.49 0.32 19.25
N LYS A 109 -11.68 -0.50 20.30
CA LYS A 109 -11.84 -0.01 21.68
C LYS A 109 -10.58 0.72 22.16
N ALA A 110 -10.74 1.69 23.06
CA ALA A 110 -9.64 2.54 23.54
C ALA A 110 -8.42 1.74 24.05
N GLU A 111 -8.67 0.66 24.77
CA GLU A 111 -7.67 -0.28 25.31
C GLU A 111 -6.78 -0.96 24.26
N GLN A 112 -7.20 -0.94 22.99
CA GLN A 112 -6.52 -1.62 21.88
C GLN A 112 -5.94 -0.64 20.85
N LEU A 113 -5.99 0.68 21.12
CA LEU A 113 -5.51 1.73 20.22
C LEU A 113 -4.00 1.64 19.92
N LEU A 114 -3.21 1.10 20.85
CA LEU A 114 -1.77 0.90 20.67
C LEU A 114 -1.45 -0.22 19.66
N SER A 115 -2.39 -1.15 19.44
CA SER A 115 -2.16 -2.23 18.48
C SER A 115 -2.31 -1.71 17.04
N LYS A 116 -1.24 -1.82 16.24
CA LYS A 116 -1.24 -1.50 14.79
C LYS A 116 -2.02 -2.52 13.95
N ASN A 117 -2.71 -3.45 14.62
CA ASN A 117 -3.37 -4.59 14.02
C ASN A 117 -4.81 -4.25 13.64
N VAL A 118 -5.30 -4.90 12.60
CA VAL A 118 -6.67 -4.80 12.13
C VAL A 118 -7.39 -6.10 12.41
N LYS A 119 -8.52 -6.01 13.12
CA LYS A 119 -9.34 -7.19 13.42
C LYS A 119 -10.39 -7.36 12.35
N ILE A 120 -10.46 -8.54 11.76
CA ILE A 120 -11.40 -8.86 10.68
C ILE A 120 -12.18 -10.14 11.00
N SER A 121 -13.36 -10.28 10.37
CA SER A 121 -14.16 -11.51 10.40
C SER A 121 -13.30 -12.76 10.20
N LYS A 122 -13.38 -13.70 11.14
CA LYS A 122 -12.66 -14.98 11.11
C LYS A 122 -13.06 -15.82 9.90
N LYS A 123 -14.34 -15.79 9.51
CA LYS A 123 -14.86 -16.48 8.33
C LYS A 123 -14.17 -16.00 7.06
N PHE A 124 -14.04 -14.68 6.90
CA PHE A 124 -13.37 -14.09 5.74
C PHE A 124 -11.88 -14.40 5.74
N LEU A 125 -11.19 -14.18 6.87
CA LEU A 125 -9.75 -14.36 6.95
C LEU A 125 -9.33 -15.81 6.70
N ARG A 126 -10.11 -16.79 7.16
CA ARG A 126 -9.86 -18.22 6.87
C ARG A 126 -9.85 -18.49 5.37
N LYS A 127 -10.90 -18.04 4.65
CA LYS A 127 -10.98 -18.21 3.18
C LYS A 127 -9.78 -17.59 2.45
N CYS A 128 -9.23 -16.48 2.96
CA CYS A 128 -8.08 -15.83 2.36
C CYS A 128 -6.75 -16.55 2.68
N GLN A 129 -6.62 -17.10 3.90
CA GLN A 129 -5.38 -17.70 4.41
C GLN A 129 -5.11 -19.12 3.91
N ASP A 130 -6.08 -19.76 3.26
CA ASP A 130 -5.92 -21.11 2.69
C ASP A 130 -4.83 -21.16 1.58
N ALA A 131 -4.38 -20.01 1.09
CA ALA A 131 -3.31 -19.92 0.10
C ALA A 131 -1.97 -19.45 0.71
N SER A 132 -0.88 -20.13 0.34
CA SER A 132 0.48 -19.87 0.84
C SER A 132 1.01 -18.49 0.47
N ASP A 133 0.58 -17.94 -0.66
CA ASP A 133 0.98 -16.65 -1.25
C ASP A 133 0.06 -15.49 -0.84
N PHE A 134 -0.77 -15.66 0.20
CA PHE A 134 -1.59 -14.56 0.75
C PHE A 134 -0.72 -13.45 1.34
N ALA A 135 -0.71 -12.29 0.69
CA ALA A 135 0.12 -11.14 1.07
C ALA A 135 -0.61 -10.19 2.04
N GLY A 136 -1.93 -10.05 1.89
CA GLY A 136 -2.74 -9.15 2.71
C GLY A 136 -4.10 -8.84 2.10
N ILE A 137 -4.75 -7.78 2.59
CA ILE A 137 -6.08 -7.35 2.12
C ILE A 137 -6.03 -5.88 1.70
N LEU A 138 -6.55 -5.59 0.51
CA LEU A 138 -6.84 -4.24 0.04
C LEU A 138 -8.27 -3.88 0.44
N PHE A 139 -8.44 -2.91 1.33
CA PHE A 139 -9.74 -2.32 1.63
C PHE A 139 -9.97 -1.11 0.74
N VAL A 140 -11.18 -0.97 0.21
CA VAL A 140 -11.59 0.14 -0.64
C VAL A 140 -12.85 0.76 -0.07
N ASN A 141 -12.83 2.07 0.13
CA ASN A 141 -14.03 2.83 0.40
C ASN A 141 -14.73 3.10 -0.93
N GLU A 142 -15.90 2.50 -1.14
CA GLU A 142 -16.62 2.65 -2.40
C GLU A 142 -17.19 4.06 -2.57
N PHE A 143 -17.37 4.83 -1.49
CA PHE A 143 -17.83 6.23 -1.59
C PHE A 143 -16.75 7.13 -2.18
N SER A 144 -15.54 7.10 -1.63
CA SER A 144 -14.44 7.99 -2.02
C SER A 144 -13.34 7.31 -2.84
N GLY A 145 -13.49 6.04 -3.20
CA GLY A 145 -12.45 5.27 -3.89
C GLY A 145 -11.14 5.08 -3.10
N HIS A 146 -11.00 5.62 -1.89
CA HIS A 146 -9.79 5.52 -1.08
C HIS A 146 -9.45 4.05 -0.82
N LYS A 147 -8.16 3.73 -0.91
CA LYS A 147 -7.69 2.35 -0.81
C LYS A 147 -6.64 2.22 0.25
N ILE A 148 -6.69 1.16 1.05
CA ILE A 148 -5.63 0.79 1.99
C ILE A 148 -5.28 -0.67 1.89
N PHE A 149 -4.00 -0.95 1.62
CA PHE A 149 -3.45 -2.30 1.71
C PHE A 149 -2.95 -2.59 3.12
N ILE A 150 -3.40 -3.69 3.70
CA ILE A 150 -2.99 -4.16 5.03
C ILE A 150 -2.34 -5.52 4.89
N GLU A 151 -1.10 -5.62 5.37
CA GLU A 151 -0.29 -6.81 5.27
C GLU A 151 -0.81 -7.94 6.17
N LYS A 152 -0.64 -9.19 5.75
CA LYS A 152 -1.10 -10.40 6.47
C LYS A 152 -0.74 -10.41 7.96
N GLU A 153 0.46 -9.96 8.33
CA GLU A 153 0.96 -9.98 9.71
C GLU A 153 0.23 -9.00 10.63
N LYS A 154 -0.43 -7.98 10.05
CA LYS A 154 -1.22 -7.01 10.80
C LYS A 154 -2.69 -7.41 10.89
N LEU A 155 -3.11 -8.49 10.23
CA LEU A 155 -4.48 -8.98 10.24
C LEU A 155 -4.68 -10.00 11.37
N ILE A 156 -5.65 -9.72 12.25
CA ILE A 156 -6.01 -10.61 13.35
C ILE A 156 -7.47 -11.06 13.19
N ALA A 157 -7.72 -12.36 13.31
CA ALA A 157 -9.09 -12.87 13.35
C ALA A 157 -9.82 -12.38 14.60
N ARG A 158 -11.07 -11.91 14.46
CA ARG A 158 -11.96 -11.74 15.61
C ARG A 158 -12.26 -13.10 16.26
N GLN A 159 -12.38 -13.11 17.58
CA GLN A 159 -12.69 -14.31 18.35
C GLN A 159 -14.16 -14.73 18.21
N GLU A 160 -15.06 -13.76 17.99
CA GLU A 160 -16.49 -14.00 17.80
C GLU A 160 -16.82 -14.36 16.34
N GLU A 161 -17.67 -15.37 16.15
CA GLU A 161 -18.31 -15.64 14.87
C GLU A 161 -19.45 -14.63 14.67
N ASP A 162 -19.09 -13.46 14.14
CA ASP A 162 -20.09 -12.44 13.79
C ASP A 162 -20.98 -12.94 12.65
N LYS A 163 -22.30 -12.71 12.76
CA LYS A 163 -23.26 -12.90 11.66
C LYS A 163 -23.00 -11.96 10.47
N GLU A 164 -22.29 -10.86 10.71
CA GLU A 164 -21.94 -9.82 9.73
C GLU A 164 -20.42 -9.73 9.56
N ASN A 165 -19.99 -9.41 8.33
CA ASN A 165 -18.60 -9.09 8.06
C ASN A 165 -18.24 -7.74 8.68
N ILE A 166 -17.51 -7.75 9.79
CA ILE A 166 -17.07 -6.55 10.50
C ILE A 166 -15.55 -6.42 10.44
N ILE A 167 -15.09 -5.19 10.27
CA ILE A 167 -13.69 -4.80 10.39
C ILE A 167 -13.52 -3.77 11.51
N ASN A 168 -12.58 -4.02 12.42
CA ASN A 168 -12.21 -3.05 13.44
C ASN A 168 -10.95 -2.30 13.02
N LEU A 169 -11.10 -1.00 12.80
CA LEU A 169 -10.02 -0.13 12.35
C LEU A 169 -9.62 0.88 13.44
N SER A 170 -8.31 1.13 13.55
CA SER A 170 -7.77 2.21 14.38
C SER A 170 -8.22 3.57 13.82
N GLN A 171 -8.13 4.63 14.62
CA GLN A 171 -8.45 5.98 14.14
C GLN A 171 -7.62 6.34 12.90
N ARG A 172 -6.32 6.01 12.90
CA ARG A 172 -5.44 6.27 11.75
C ARG A 172 -5.92 5.54 10.49
N TYR A 173 -6.28 4.26 10.58
CA TYR A 173 -6.77 3.52 9.40
C TYR A 173 -8.14 4.01 8.92
N ARG A 174 -9.01 4.44 9.83
CA ARG A 174 -10.30 5.06 9.46
C ARG A 174 -10.12 6.40 8.76
N LEU A 175 -9.10 7.17 9.13
CA LEU A 175 -8.72 8.40 8.42
C LEU A 175 -8.13 8.09 7.03
N LEU A 176 -7.20 7.13 6.94
CA LEU A 176 -6.59 6.72 5.66
C LEU A 176 -7.62 6.19 4.64
N LEU A 177 -8.65 5.49 5.13
CA LEU A 177 -9.73 4.94 4.31
C LEU A 177 -10.92 5.90 4.16
N GLU A 178 -10.90 7.03 4.87
CA GLU A 178 -12.02 7.97 5.01
C GLU A 178 -13.35 7.32 5.39
N SER A 179 -13.32 6.30 6.25
CA SER A 179 -14.52 5.51 6.58
C SER A 179 -15.53 6.27 7.46
N ASP A 180 -15.09 7.34 8.14
CA ASP A 180 -15.91 8.11 9.07
C ASP A 180 -16.69 9.24 8.39
N LEU A 181 -16.02 10.00 7.52
CA LEU A 181 -16.57 11.11 6.75
C LEU A 181 -15.70 11.25 5.48
N PRO A 182 -16.17 10.75 4.33
CA PRO A 182 -15.47 10.86 3.05
C PRO A 182 -15.19 12.32 2.68
N SER A 183 -13.97 12.61 2.19
CA SER A 183 -13.65 13.95 1.67
C SER A 183 -14.29 14.21 0.32
N PHE A 184 -14.78 13.17 -0.37
CA PHE A 184 -15.68 13.25 -1.52
C PHE A 184 -16.56 12.00 -1.59
N ILE A 185 -17.69 12.09 -2.30
CA ILE A 185 -18.54 10.93 -2.62
C ILE A 185 -18.77 10.89 -4.13
N CYS A 186 -18.59 9.72 -4.73
CA CYS A 186 -18.81 9.58 -6.17
C CYS A 186 -20.30 9.78 -6.54
N GLN A 187 -20.54 10.31 -7.73
CA GLN A 187 -21.87 10.72 -8.19
C GLN A 187 -22.90 9.59 -8.10
N TYR A 188 -22.50 8.35 -8.38
CA TYR A 188 -23.37 7.16 -8.24
C TYR A 188 -24.02 7.05 -6.86
N TYR A 189 -23.26 7.29 -5.78
CA TYR A 189 -23.79 7.23 -4.42
C TYR A 189 -24.59 8.46 -4.04
N LEU A 190 -24.27 9.64 -4.60
CA LEU A 190 -25.11 10.83 -4.44
C LEU A 190 -26.47 10.65 -5.13
N ASP A 191 -26.52 9.97 -6.28
CA ASP A 191 -27.77 9.70 -6.97
C ASP A 191 -28.57 8.59 -6.30
N LYS A 192 -27.88 7.57 -5.76
CA LYS A 192 -28.51 6.50 -4.98
C LYS A 192 -29.04 6.98 -3.62
N PHE A 193 -28.34 7.92 -2.99
CA PHE A 193 -28.67 8.49 -1.69
C PHE A 193 -28.71 10.03 -1.77
N PRO A 194 -29.78 10.61 -2.35
CA PRO A 194 -29.88 12.05 -2.57
C PRO A 194 -29.75 12.90 -1.31
N GLU A 195 -30.08 12.35 -0.14
CA GLU A 195 -29.93 13.01 1.16
C GLU A 195 -28.48 13.39 1.46
N LEU A 196 -27.52 12.66 0.89
CA LEU A 196 -26.11 12.99 1.03
C LEU A 196 -25.75 14.27 0.25
N LYS A 197 -26.53 14.66 -0.77
CA LYS A 197 -26.26 15.90 -1.52
C LYS A 197 -26.19 17.08 -0.57
N ASP A 198 -27.04 17.20 0.44
CA ASP A 198 -27.03 18.32 1.40
C ASP A 198 -25.69 18.51 2.15
N ILE A 199 -24.86 17.46 2.23
CA ILE A 199 -23.52 17.52 2.84
C ILE A 199 -22.43 17.86 1.80
N TYR A 200 -22.64 17.48 0.54
CA TYR A 200 -21.63 17.46 -0.53
C TYR A 200 -21.95 18.41 -1.69
N SER A 201 -23.11 19.07 -1.70
CA SER A 201 -23.56 19.99 -2.73
C SER A 201 -23.01 21.38 -2.42
N ASP A 202 -21.81 21.64 -2.92
CA ASP A 202 -21.40 23.00 -3.25
C ASP A 202 -21.12 23.08 -4.76
N ALA A 203 -21.38 24.23 -5.37
CA ALA A 203 -21.37 24.44 -6.83
C ALA A 203 -20.01 24.14 -7.49
N GLU A 204 -18.96 23.92 -6.69
CA GLU A 204 -17.57 23.76 -7.11
C GLU A 204 -16.94 22.40 -6.73
N TYR A 205 -17.70 21.45 -6.15
CA TYR A 205 -17.16 20.16 -5.64
C TYR A 205 -16.08 20.29 -4.54
N ASN A 206 -15.88 21.50 -3.99
CA ASN A 206 -14.93 21.75 -2.90
C ASN A 206 -15.57 21.38 -1.55
N LEU A 207 -15.00 20.40 -0.86
CA LEU A 207 -15.46 20.00 0.47
C LEU A 207 -14.80 20.82 1.57
N GLU A 208 -15.12 22.11 1.57
CA GLU A 208 -14.77 23.02 2.64
C GLU A 208 -15.95 23.12 3.63
N TYR A 209 -15.84 22.41 4.75
CA TYR A 209 -16.83 22.53 5.82
C TYR A 209 -16.54 23.77 6.65
N LYS A 210 -17.43 24.78 6.61
CA LYS A 210 -17.37 25.96 7.52
C LYS A 210 -17.60 25.63 9.01
N CYS A 211 -17.83 24.37 9.36
CA CYS A 211 -18.24 23.88 10.68
C CYS A 211 -17.35 22.72 11.17
N SER A 212 -17.49 22.36 12.46
CA SER A 212 -16.64 21.36 13.11
C SER A 212 -16.77 19.97 12.46
N TYR A 213 -15.65 19.30 12.19
CA TYR A 213 -15.59 17.94 11.62
C TYR A 213 -16.52 16.96 12.33
N PHE A 214 -16.63 17.06 13.66
CA PHE A 214 -17.46 16.16 14.46
C PHE A 214 -18.96 16.33 14.19
N GLU A 215 -19.41 17.56 13.95
CA GLU A 215 -20.81 17.87 13.67
C GLU A 215 -21.20 17.27 12.32
N LYS A 216 -20.40 17.53 11.28
CA LYS A 216 -20.63 17.01 9.94
C LYS A 216 -20.50 15.49 9.86
N LYS A 217 -19.58 14.89 10.61
CA LYS A 217 -19.49 13.43 10.76
C LYS A 217 -20.76 12.83 11.36
N ASN A 218 -21.31 13.46 12.40
CA ASN A 218 -22.55 12.97 13.04
C ASN A 218 -23.77 13.15 12.14
N GLU A 219 -23.84 14.26 11.40
CA GLU A 219 -24.85 14.52 10.37
C GLU A 219 -24.78 13.47 9.26
N PHE A 220 -23.60 13.25 8.68
CA PHE A 220 -23.35 12.22 7.66
C PHE A 220 -23.81 10.85 8.13
N LYS A 221 -23.44 10.45 9.34
CA LYS A 221 -23.85 9.16 9.89
C LYS A 221 -25.37 9.05 10.03
N LYS A 222 -26.06 10.09 10.50
CA LYS A 222 -27.52 10.10 10.63
C LYS A 222 -28.22 9.99 9.27
N LEU A 223 -27.74 10.73 8.27
CA LEU A 223 -28.29 10.68 6.91
C LEU A 223 -28.01 9.33 6.25
N LEU A 224 -26.82 8.77 6.44
CA LEU A 224 -26.50 7.45 5.94
C LEU A 224 -27.38 6.38 6.59
N ASP A 225 -27.50 6.40 7.93
CA ASP A 225 -28.35 5.45 8.66
C ASP A 225 -29.84 5.55 8.26
N SER A 226 -30.32 6.75 7.91
CA SER A 226 -31.70 6.93 7.43
C SER A 226 -31.88 6.42 6.00
N ALA A 227 -30.91 6.71 5.13
CA ALA A 227 -30.89 6.26 3.74
C ALA A 227 -30.74 4.74 3.63
N GLU A 228 -29.97 4.12 4.54
CA GLU A 228 -29.83 2.67 4.62
C GLU A 228 -31.13 1.95 4.99
N LYS A 229 -31.93 2.56 5.88
CA LYS A 229 -33.24 2.02 6.27
C LYS A 229 -34.24 2.04 5.13
N SER A 230 -34.17 3.03 4.24
CA SER A 230 -35.14 3.22 3.16
C SER A 230 -34.72 2.55 1.84
N ARG A 231 -33.41 2.53 1.52
CA ARG A 231 -32.88 2.05 0.23
C ARG A 231 -31.92 0.86 0.35
N GLY A 232 -31.81 0.28 1.54
CA GLY A 232 -30.94 -0.86 1.84
C GLY A 232 -29.51 -0.46 2.21
N PRO A 233 -28.70 -1.41 2.71
CA PRO A 233 -27.40 -1.12 3.31
C PRO A 233 -26.45 -0.45 2.33
N ALA A 234 -25.75 0.57 2.81
CA ALA A 234 -24.72 1.26 2.09
C ALA A 234 -23.44 0.44 2.24
N LYS A 235 -23.24 -0.42 1.24
CA LYS A 235 -22.02 -1.18 1.00
C LYS A 235 -20.84 -0.21 0.81
N ASN A 236 -20.22 0.21 1.91
CA ASN A 236 -19.27 1.31 1.95
C ASN A 236 -17.81 0.87 1.89
N ILE A 237 -17.42 -0.21 2.58
CA ILE A 237 -16.07 -0.76 2.49
C ILE A 237 -16.10 -2.14 1.84
N ARG A 238 -15.34 -2.31 0.76
CA ARG A 238 -15.07 -3.62 0.16
C ARG A 238 -13.66 -4.08 0.46
N ALA A 239 -13.47 -5.37 0.71
CA ALA A 239 -12.17 -5.99 0.93
C ALA A 239 -11.81 -6.91 -0.25
N TYR A 240 -10.55 -6.85 -0.69
CA TYR A 240 -10.01 -7.71 -1.73
C TYR A 240 -8.75 -8.39 -1.20
N PRO A 241 -8.71 -9.72 -1.11
CA PRO A 241 -7.48 -10.41 -0.78
C PRO A 241 -6.45 -10.22 -1.90
N ILE A 242 -5.23 -9.86 -1.52
CA ILE A 242 -4.11 -9.69 -2.44
C ILE A 242 -3.14 -10.83 -2.20
N TYR A 243 -2.70 -11.43 -3.29
CA TYR A 243 -1.82 -12.57 -3.31
C TYR A 243 -0.60 -12.27 -4.18
N GLY A 244 0.56 -12.68 -3.72
CA GLY A 244 1.82 -12.43 -4.40
C GLY A 244 3.01 -12.73 -3.50
N ASP A 245 4.15 -12.91 -4.14
CA ASP A 245 5.41 -13.09 -3.43
C ASP A 245 5.74 -11.78 -2.69
N LYS A 246 5.88 -11.86 -1.37
CA LYS A 246 6.47 -10.75 -0.64
C LYS A 246 7.95 -10.69 -0.96
N GLU A 247 8.43 -9.49 -1.28
CA GLU A 247 9.86 -9.20 -1.27
C GLU A 247 10.37 -9.45 0.16
N GLU A 248 11.04 -10.59 0.37
CA GLU A 248 11.69 -10.84 1.65
C GLU A 248 12.83 -9.83 1.83
N ASP A 249 12.88 -9.19 2.99
CA ASP A 249 14.00 -8.32 3.34
C ASP A 249 15.30 -9.12 3.22
N SER A 250 16.24 -8.61 2.43
CA SER A 250 17.55 -9.23 2.30
C SER A 250 18.26 -9.26 3.65
N MET A 251 19.22 -10.17 3.82
CA MET A 251 20.04 -10.21 5.05
C MET A 251 20.72 -8.85 5.33
N ARG A 252 21.06 -8.10 4.27
CA ARG A 252 21.59 -6.73 4.39
C ARG A 252 20.57 -5.79 5.01
N ASP A 253 19.32 -5.83 4.56
CA ASP A 253 18.25 -4.98 5.10
C ASP A 253 18.00 -5.28 6.58
N LYS A 254 18.01 -6.56 6.98
CA LYS A 254 17.86 -6.95 8.39
C LYS A 254 18.97 -6.37 9.28
N ILE A 255 20.22 -6.41 8.81
CA ILE A 255 21.36 -5.82 9.53
C ILE A 255 21.22 -4.30 9.62
N LEU A 256 20.89 -3.63 8.51
CA LEU A 256 20.68 -2.18 8.47
C LEU A 256 19.55 -1.74 9.40
N LYS A 257 18.44 -2.50 9.45
CA LYS A 257 17.34 -2.26 10.38
C LYS A 257 17.78 -2.34 11.84
N GLY A 258 18.66 -3.29 12.19
CA GLY A 258 19.19 -3.41 13.56
C GLY A 258 20.14 -2.26 13.95
N LEU A 259 20.98 -1.81 13.01
CA LEU A 259 21.97 -0.77 13.26
C LEU A 259 21.37 0.63 13.32
N ILE A 260 20.55 0.97 12.33
CA ILE A 260 20.05 2.33 12.11
C ILE A 260 18.65 2.46 12.71
N GLY A 261 17.85 1.39 12.71
CA GLY A 261 16.42 1.41 12.98
C GLY A 261 15.61 1.65 11.71
N SER A 262 14.38 1.16 11.66
CA SER A 262 13.46 1.43 10.55
C SER A 262 12.08 1.79 11.07
N ARG A 263 11.50 2.87 10.56
CA ARG A 263 10.11 3.24 10.81
C ARG A 263 9.39 3.33 9.48
N THR A 264 8.26 2.64 9.41
CA THR A 264 7.37 2.67 8.26
C THR A 264 6.03 3.21 8.70
N ASN A 265 5.48 4.13 7.93
CA ASN A 265 4.15 4.66 8.15
C ASN A 265 3.36 4.73 6.84
N LYS A 266 2.03 4.67 6.92
CA LYS A 266 1.16 4.74 5.75
C LYS A 266 0.65 6.17 5.55
N PHE A 267 0.62 6.62 4.31
CA PHE A 267 0.19 7.95 3.88
C PHE A 267 -0.73 7.84 2.68
N ILE A 268 -1.69 8.74 2.56
CA ILE A 268 -2.53 8.89 1.37
C ILE A 268 -1.72 9.59 0.27
N ALA A 269 -1.66 8.99 -0.92
CA ALA A 269 -1.09 9.63 -2.09
C ALA A 269 -2.01 10.74 -2.61
N ILE A 270 -1.47 11.96 -2.70
CA ILE A 270 -2.12 13.14 -3.28
C ILE A 270 -1.27 13.71 -4.43
N ARG A 271 -1.83 14.65 -5.19
CA ARG A 271 -1.08 15.38 -6.23
C ARG A 271 -0.06 16.31 -5.57
N PRO A 272 1.15 16.42 -6.12
CA PRO A 272 2.10 17.42 -5.67
C PRO A 272 1.77 18.81 -6.22
N ILE A 273 2.61 19.78 -5.84
CA ILE A 273 2.63 21.10 -6.47
C ILE A 273 3.10 20.98 -7.92
N SER A 274 2.74 21.95 -8.77
CA SER A 274 2.94 21.82 -10.21
C SER A 274 4.43 21.70 -10.60
N GLY A 275 5.31 22.30 -9.81
CA GLY A 275 6.76 22.26 -10.02
C GLY A 275 7.43 20.91 -9.79
N ASP A 276 6.81 19.99 -9.03
CA ASP A 276 7.42 18.71 -8.68
C ASP A 276 6.99 17.55 -9.62
N GLU A 277 6.04 17.76 -10.53
CA GLU A 277 5.38 16.66 -11.28
C GLU A 277 6.35 15.86 -12.20
N GLY A 278 7.55 16.39 -12.47
CA GLY A 278 8.64 15.73 -13.20
C GLY A 278 9.90 15.40 -12.37
N GLU A 279 9.87 15.63 -11.06
CA GLU A 279 11.04 15.45 -10.19
C GLU A 279 10.90 14.23 -9.28
N ASP A 280 12.02 13.60 -8.92
CA ASP A 280 12.07 12.50 -7.94
C ASP A 280 11.92 13.00 -6.50
N ILE A 281 10.84 13.73 -6.25
CA ILE A 281 10.55 14.44 -5.01
C ILE A 281 9.17 14.05 -4.52
N ILE A 282 9.07 13.71 -3.23
CA ILE A 282 7.82 13.62 -2.51
C ILE A 282 7.78 14.65 -1.39
N ARG A 283 6.58 15.15 -1.10
CA ARG A 283 6.38 16.05 0.04
C ARG A 283 5.63 15.39 1.18
N LEU A 284 6.07 15.71 2.38
CA LEU A 284 5.51 15.27 3.65
C LEU A 284 5.39 16.46 4.62
N SER A 285 4.53 16.33 5.62
CA SER A 285 4.52 17.30 6.72
C SER A 285 5.81 17.16 7.54
N LYS A 286 6.27 18.25 8.15
CA LYS A 286 7.40 18.22 9.09
C LYS A 286 7.26 17.14 10.16
N SER A 287 6.07 17.09 10.78
CA SER A 287 5.74 16.07 11.78
C SER A 287 5.81 14.64 11.22
N SER A 288 5.45 14.43 9.96
CA SER A 288 5.54 13.12 9.30
C SER A 288 6.99 12.73 9.03
N MET A 289 7.83 13.69 8.64
CA MET A 289 9.27 13.48 8.46
C MET A 289 9.94 13.14 9.80
N GLU A 290 9.63 13.88 10.86
CA GLU A 290 10.11 13.62 12.22
C GLU A 290 9.68 12.23 12.72
N ILE A 291 8.42 11.85 12.50
CA ILE A 291 7.93 10.50 12.82
C ILE A 291 8.73 9.43 12.08
N LEU A 292 9.09 9.66 10.82
CA LEU A 292 9.88 8.70 10.03
C LEU A 292 11.39 8.78 10.34
N GLY A 293 11.86 9.78 11.08
CA GLY A 293 13.28 10.05 11.29
C GLY A 293 13.99 10.46 10.00
N LEU A 294 13.33 11.28 9.18
CA LEU A 294 13.80 11.84 7.91
C LEU A 294 14.10 13.33 8.06
N GLU A 295 15.12 13.80 7.35
CA GLU A 295 15.42 15.23 7.14
C GLU A 295 15.08 15.65 5.70
N GLU A 296 15.06 16.96 5.43
CA GLU A 296 14.91 17.44 4.06
C GLU A 296 16.03 16.90 3.16
N SER A 297 15.68 16.58 1.92
CA SER A 297 16.53 15.95 0.91
C SER A 297 16.98 14.52 1.20
N ASP A 298 16.53 13.89 2.30
CA ASP A 298 16.79 12.45 2.51
C ASP A 298 16.02 11.59 1.50
N LEU A 299 16.57 10.41 1.18
CA LEU A 299 15.86 9.42 0.38
C LEU A 299 14.89 8.59 1.23
N ALA A 300 13.69 8.40 0.71
CA ALA A 300 12.69 7.49 1.26
C ALA A 300 12.30 6.42 0.24
N LYS A 301 12.10 5.19 0.72
CA LYS A 301 11.49 4.08 -0.03
C LYS A 301 9.97 4.15 0.15
N ILE A 302 9.27 4.41 -0.95
CA ILE A 302 7.81 4.34 -1.06
C ILE A 302 7.46 2.94 -1.52
N THR A 303 6.42 2.33 -0.96
CA THR A 303 6.01 0.96 -1.30
C THR A 303 4.50 0.86 -1.37
N TYR A 304 4.01 0.27 -2.46
CA TYR A 304 2.62 -0.08 -2.65
C TYR A 304 2.53 -1.54 -3.05
N ILE A 305 1.90 -2.36 -2.20
CA ILE A 305 1.80 -3.82 -2.36
C ILE A 305 3.20 -4.45 -2.51
N ASP A 306 3.61 -4.75 -3.74
CA ASP A 306 4.87 -5.41 -4.12
C ASP A 306 5.84 -4.46 -4.84
N LYS A 307 5.38 -3.27 -5.23
CA LYS A 307 6.20 -2.29 -5.95
C LYS A 307 6.81 -1.27 -5.01
N SER A 308 8.01 -0.81 -5.34
CA SER A 308 8.69 0.21 -4.56
C SER A 308 9.47 1.20 -5.41
N TYR A 309 9.55 2.43 -4.93
CA TYR A 309 10.24 3.55 -5.57
C TYR A 309 11.06 4.32 -4.53
N ARG A 310 12.17 4.94 -4.94
CA ARG A 310 13.00 5.77 -4.06
C ARG A 310 12.96 7.21 -4.52
N ALA A 311 12.56 8.12 -3.64
CA ALA A 311 12.46 9.54 -3.93
C ALA A 311 13.04 10.39 -2.80
N ARG A 312 13.44 11.63 -3.11
CA ARG A 312 13.86 12.62 -2.12
C ARG A 312 12.64 13.18 -1.40
N VAL A 313 12.80 13.46 -0.11
CA VAL A 313 11.72 13.98 0.74
C VAL A 313 11.94 15.45 1.01
N PHE A 314 10.89 16.24 0.83
CA PHE A 314 10.85 17.67 1.17
C PHE A 314 9.62 17.99 2.03
N GLU A 315 9.69 19.08 2.78
CA GLU A 315 8.53 19.59 3.51
C GLU A 315 7.49 20.18 2.53
N PHE A 316 6.22 20.18 2.91
CA PHE A 316 5.22 21.01 2.25
C PHE A 316 5.57 22.50 2.42
N CYS A 317 5.75 23.22 1.30
CA CYS A 317 6.08 24.65 1.34
C CYS A 317 4.84 25.55 1.32
N ASP A 318 3.82 25.19 0.55
CA ASP A 318 2.58 25.95 0.38
C ASP A 318 1.40 24.98 0.43
N LEU A 319 0.54 25.12 1.45
CA LEU A 319 -0.63 24.26 1.63
C LEU A 319 -1.79 24.68 0.73
N ASP A 320 -1.87 25.97 0.38
CA ASP A 320 -2.93 26.51 -0.45
C ASP A 320 -2.78 26.01 -1.89
N GLU A 321 -1.54 25.94 -2.40
CA GLU A 321 -1.27 25.35 -3.71
C GLU A 321 -1.59 23.84 -3.74
N VAL A 322 -1.28 23.13 -2.66
CA VAL A 322 -1.58 21.69 -2.56
C VAL A 322 -3.10 21.47 -2.52
N ASP A 323 -3.84 22.26 -1.76
CA ASP A 323 -5.31 22.19 -1.70
C ASP A 323 -5.92 22.53 -3.07
N TYR A 324 -5.41 23.55 -3.76
CA TYR A 324 -5.83 23.93 -5.11
C TYR A 324 -5.65 22.79 -6.11
N ASN A 325 -4.47 22.15 -6.14
CA ASN A 325 -4.16 21.06 -7.07
C ASN A 325 -4.99 19.79 -6.82
N ASN A 326 -5.33 19.55 -5.56
CA ASN A 326 -6.13 18.39 -5.16
C ASN A 326 -7.64 18.67 -5.18
N ARG A 327 -8.07 19.93 -5.36
CA ARG A 327 -9.47 20.36 -5.38
C ARG A 327 -10.24 19.95 -4.12
N THR A 328 -9.51 19.79 -3.02
CA THR A 328 -10.05 19.36 -1.73
C THR A 328 -9.17 19.94 -0.63
N SER A 329 -9.77 20.53 0.40
CA SER A 329 -9.02 20.97 1.58
C SER A 329 -8.44 19.78 2.33
N ILE A 330 -7.12 19.68 2.39
CA ILE A 330 -6.42 18.59 3.07
C ILE A 330 -6.48 18.82 4.58
N LYS A 331 -7.47 18.20 5.22
CA LYS A 331 -7.72 18.37 6.66
C LYS A 331 -6.61 17.82 7.55
N ASN A 332 -5.85 16.84 7.09
CA ASN A 332 -4.84 16.17 7.91
C ASN A 332 -3.55 15.94 7.12
N ILE A 333 -2.71 16.97 7.12
CA ILE A 333 -1.42 16.98 6.42
C ILE A 333 -0.47 15.88 6.97
N GLY A 334 -0.67 15.47 8.24
CA GLY A 334 0.12 14.40 8.88
C GLY A 334 -0.16 12.97 8.40
N ILE A 335 -1.10 12.78 7.46
CA ILE A 335 -1.41 11.47 6.89
C ILE A 335 -1.35 11.46 5.36
N VAL A 336 -0.94 12.55 4.72
CA VAL A 336 -0.83 12.63 3.25
C VAL A 336 0.62 12.69 2.79
N SER A 337 0.84 12.33 1.54
CA SER A 337 2.10 12.53 0.84
C SER A 337 1.83 12.93 -0.60
N ALA A 338 2.44 14.03 -1.03
CA ALA A 338 2.41 14.46 -2.41
C ALA A 338 3.39 13.63 -3.23
N ILE A 339 2.86 12.87 -4.18
CA ILE A 339 3.63 11.90 -4.98
C ILE A 339 3.39 12.20 -6.46
N PRO A 340 4.40 12.59 -7.25
CA PRO A 340 4.30 12.85 -8.68
C PRO A 340 3.70 11.72 -9.54
N SER A 341 3.09 12.08 -10.67
CA SER A 341 2.47 11.09 -11.58
C SER A 341 3.39 9.99 -12.06
N HIS A 342 4.64 10.29 -12.41
CA HIS A 342 5.58 9.28 -12.89
C HIS A 342 5.88 8.25 -11.79
N ILE A 343 6.11 8.68 -10.55
CA ILE A 343 6.28 7.79 -9.38
C ILE A 343 5.00 6.98 -9.13
N ARG A 344 3.82 7.62 -9.20
CA ARG A 344 2.53 6.92 -9.04
C ARG A 344 2.36 5.81 -10.07
N HIS A 345 2.67 6.11 -11.33
CA HIS A 345 2.59 5.14 -12.43
C HIS A 345 3.54 3.96 -12.21
N GLU A 346 4.78 4.21 -11.81
CA GLU A 346 5.74 3.14 -11.49
C GLU A 346 5.26 2.26 -10.34
N LEU A 347 4.66 2.86 -9.31
CA LEU A 347 4.08 2.15 -8.18
C LEU A 347 2.74 1.45 -8.52
N GLY A 348 2.15 1.67 -9.69
CA GLY A 348 0.83 1.15 -10.04
C GLY A 348 -0.32 1.79 -9.25
N LEU A 349 -0.20 3.08 -8.93
CA LEU A 349 -1.20 3.86 -8.22
C LEU A 349 -2.16 4.53 -9.21
N ASP A 350 -3.23 3.83 -9.57
CA ASP A 350 -4.20 4.34 -10.55
C ASP A 350 -5.11 5.45 -9.98
N PHE A 351 -5.20 5.55 -8.65
CA PHE A 351 -6.15 6.43 -7.97
C PHE A 351 -5.48 7.21 -6.83
N LEU A 352 -5.68 8.53 -6.83
CA LEU A 352 -5.34 9.42 -5.71
C LEU A 352 -6.21 9.05 -4.51
N GLY A 353 -5.73 9.16 -3.28
CA GLY A 353 -6.46 8.57 -2.13
C GLY A 353 -6.03 7.13 -1.80
N THR A 354 -5.14 6.54 -2.61
CA THR A 354 -4.54 5.23 -2.31
C THR A 354 -3.43 5.39 -1.27
N SER A 355 -3.46 4.56 -0.23
CA SER A 355 -2.44 4.58 0.81
C SER A 355 -1.15 3.90 0.34
N VAL A 356 -0.02 4.57 0.49
CA VAL A 356 1.32 4.03 0.30
C VAL A 356 2.03 3.87 1.63
N SER A 357 2.97 2.94 1.71
CA SER A 357 3.86 2.81 2.87
C SER A 357 5.16 3.55 2.57
N ILE A 358 5.54 4.49 3.43
CA ILE A 358 6.78 5.26 3.29
C ILE A 358 7.69 4.89 4.46
N LYS A 359 8.94 4.61 4.15
CA LYS A 359 10.02 4.43 5.11
C LYS A 359 11.27 5.14 4.62
N ARG A 360 12.16 5.49 5.55
CA ARG A 360 13.48 6.04 5.18
C ARG A 360 14.34 5.00 4.47
N ASP A 361 15.21 5.45 3.57
CA ASP A 361 16.20 4.58 2.96
C ASP A 361 17.39 4.39 3.91
N GLU A 362 17.46 3.22 4.54
CA GLU A 362 18.49 2.92 5.54
C GLU A 362 19.90 2.91 4.92
N TYR A 363 20.04 2.52 3.65
CA TYR A 363 21.33 2.49 2.98
C TYR A 363 21.83 3.90 2.66
N PHE A 364 20.95 4.77 2.18
CA PHE A 364 21.27 6.18 1.96
C PHE A 364 21.72 6.85 3.26
N LEU A 365 21.00 6.62 4.36
CA LEU A 365 21.36 7.17 5.66
C LEU A 365 22.70 6.65 6.15
N LEU A 366 23.00 5.37 5.97
CA LEU A 366 24.32 4.83 6.29
C LEU A 366 25.42 5.58 5.52
N LYS A 367 25.24 5.76 4.21
CA LYS A 367 26.20 6.46 3.34
C LYS A 367 26.36 7.92 3.74
N LYS A 368 25.26 8.63 4.02
CA LYS A 368 25.24 10.02 4.50
C LYS A 368 26.05 10.15 5.79
N ASN A 369 25.83 9.25 6.76
CA ASN A 369 26.55 9.27 8.03
C ASN A 369 28.03 8.89 7.90
N MET A 370 28.36 7.88 7.08
CA MET A 370 29.76 7.55 6.79
C MET A 370 30.51 8.74 6.17
N ASN A 371 29.85 9.47 5.27
CA ASN A 371 30.44 10.67 4.67
C ASN A 371 30.66 11.78 5.69
N ASN A 372 29.69 12.03 6.57
CA ASN A 372 29.82 13.03 7.64
C ASN A 372 30.95 12.69 8.62
N LEU A 373 31.18 11.40 8.88
CA LEU A 373 32.27 10.95 9.74
C LEU A 373 33.63 10.91 9.06
N ALA A 374 33.71 10.93 7.73
CA ALA A 374 34.95 10.76 6.99
C ALA A 374 36.02 11.78 7.43
N LEU A 375 35.66 13.06 7.49
CA LEU A 375 36.55 14.13 7.93
C LEU A 375 37.04 13.94 9.37
N SER A 376 36.13 13.58 10.28
CA SER A 376 36.47 13.30 11.67
C SER A 376 37.44 12.13 11.77
N ILE A 377 37.19 11.03 11.04
CA ILE A 377 38.07 9.85 10.99
C ILE A 377 39.45 10.22 10.45
N PHE A 378 39.54 11.04 9.40
CA PHE A 378 40.82 11.54 8.88
C PHE A 378 41.56 12.41 9.89
N GLY A 379 40.85 13.30 10.61
CA GLY A 379 41.43 14.08 11.70
C GLY A 379 42.02 13.17 12.78
N PHE A 380 41.27 12.15 13.21
CA PHE A 380 41.73 11.17 14.19
C PHE A 380 42.97 10.39 13.72
N LEU A 381 43.04 9.99 12.45
CA LEU A 381 44.22 9.33 11.88
C LEU A 381 45.49 10.17 12.05
N ILE A 382 45.39 11.48 11.85
CA ILE A 382 46.51 12.41 11.98
C ILE A 382 46.87 12.63 13.46
N SER A 383 45.88 12.65 14.35
CA SER A 383 46.08 12.95 15.78
C SER A 383 46.62 11.79 16.62
N ILE A 384 46.33 10.52 16.28
CA ILE A 384 46.75 9.35 17.09
C ILE A 384 48.27 9.28 17.31
N PRO A 385 49.12 9.45 16.28
CA PRO A 385 50.59 9.46 16.47
C PRO A 385 51.06 10.59 17.38
N ALA A 386 50.40 11.75 17.34
CA ALA A 386 50.77 12.93 18.12
C ALA A 386 50.39 12.79 19.61
N ILE A 387 49.25 12.16 19.91
CA ILE A 387 48.71 12.07 21.27
C ILE A 387 49.32 10.91 22.05
N PHE A 388 49.42 9.72 21.45
CA PHE A 388 49.69 8.51 22.23
C PHE A 388 51.16 8.10 22.27
N GLN A 389 52.04 8.74 21.49
CA GLN A 389 53.49 8.41 21.42
C GLN A 389 53.76 6.89 21.34
N ILE A 390 52.86 6.12 20.72
CA ILE A 390 52.94 4.66 20.67
C ILE A 390 54.03 4.28 19.67
N ASP A 391 55.12 3.62 20.06
CA ASP A 391 56.16 3.26 19.10
C ASP A 391 55.75 2.12 18.15
N SER A 392 54.83 1.26 18.57
CA SER A 392 54.34 0.13 17.76
C SER A 392 53.27 0.56 16.76
N ILE A 393 53.57 0.43 15.46
CA ILE A 393 52.62 0.63 14.36
C ILE A 393 51.37 -0.24 14.52
N VAL A 394 51.53 -1.49 14.99
CA VAL A 394 50.40 -2.42 15.16
C VAL A 394 49.42 -1.89 16.22
N LEU A 395 49.94 -1.39 17.35
CA LEU A 395 49.10 -0.80 18.40
C LEU A 395 48.42 0.50 17.93
N ARG A 396 49.07 1.32 17.09
CA ARG A 396 48.44 2.50 16.47
C ARG A 396 47.27 2.11 15.58
N VAL A 397 47.46 1.11 14.72
CA VAL A 397 46.39 0.62 13.82
C VAL A 397 45.24 0.03 14.62
N LEU A 398 45.52 -0.79 15.64
CA LEU A 398 44.49 -1.36 16.51
C LEU A 398 43.69 -0.27 17.24
N ALA A 399 44.39 0.70 17.84
CA ALA A 399 43.75 1.83 18.53
C ALA A 399 42.87 2.63 17.57
N PHE A 400 43.32 2.88 16.34
CA PHE A 400 42.52 3.55 15.32
C PHE A 400 41.25 2.76 14.96
N VAL A 401 41.37 1.45 14.70
CA VAL A 401 40.21 0.61 14.35
C VAL A 401 39.19 0.62 15.47
N VAL A 402 39.62 0.43 16.73
CA VAL A 402 38.71 0.43 17.89
C VAL A 402 38.02 1.79 18.04
N LEU A 403 38.77 2.90 17.95
CA LEU A 403 38.20 4.24 18.10
C LEU A 403 37.23 4.59 16.96
N ALA A 404 37.58 4.23 15.72
CA ALA A 404 36.72 4.39 14.55
C ALA A 404 35.41 3.61 14.71
N LEU A 405 35.46 2.38 15.22
CA LEU A 405 34.27 1.58 15.52
C LEU A 405 33.40 2.24 16.61
N ILE A 406 34.01 2.80 17.66
CA ILE A 406 33.28 3.51 18.72
C ILE A 406 32.59 4.77 18.16
N LEU A 407 33.30 5.60 17.40
CA LEU A 407 32.75 6.81 16.79
C LEU A 407 31.61 6.48 15.82
N PHE A 408 31.81 5.44 15.01
CA PHE A 408 30.79 4.94 14.11
C PHE A 408 29.53 4.47 14.87
N TYR A 409 29.73 3.72 15.96
CA TYR A 409 28.62 3.28 16.81
C TYR A 409 27.87 4.46 17.46
N ILE A 410 28.58 5.47 17.97
CA ILE A 410 27.97 6.67 18.57
C ILE A 410 27.13 7.42 17.53
N SER A 411 27.69 7.65 16.33
CA SER A 411 26.98 8.33 15.25
C SER A 411 25.73 7.57 14.80
N LEU A 412 25.82 6.25 14.62
CA LEU A 412 24.63 5.45 14.30
C LEU A 412 23.61 5.45 15.43
N SER A 413 24.05 5.54 16.69
CA SER A 413 23.15 5.62 17.84
C SER A 413 22.32 6.92 17.84
N GLU A 414 22.86 8.03 17.35
CA GLU A 414 22.11 9.29 17.17
C GLU A 414 21.07 9.15 16.05
N VAL A 415 21.41 8.52 14.93
CA VAL A 415 20.47 8.26 13.83
C VAL A 415 19.36 7.30 14.25
N ARG A 416 19.69 6.38 15.14
CA ARG A 416 18.78 5.43 15.76
C ARG A 416 17.84 6.12 16.74
N SER A 417 18.32 7.03 17.59
CA SER A 417 17.48 7.73 18.57
C SER A 417 16.35 8.55 17.92
N LYS A 418 16.57 9.08 16.71
CA LYS A 418 15.53 9.76 15.90
C LYS A 418 14.30 8.88 15.61
N VAL A 419 14.44 7.55 15.65
CA VAL A 419 13.32 6.61 15.46
C VAL A 419 12.68 6.19 16.77
N PHE A 420 13.47 5.96 17.82
CA PHE A 420 12.99 5.39 19.08
C PHE A 420 12.44 6.43 20.07
N ASN A 421 12.86 7.70 20.00
CA ASN A 421 12.35 8.75 20.90
C ASN A 421 10.90 9.19 20.60
N ASN A 422 10.28 8.65 19.54
CA ASN A 422 8.93 8.97 19.09
C ASN A 422 7.95 7.78 19.23
N GLU A 423 8.26 6.81 20.10
CA GLU A 423 7.33 5.82 20.68
C GLU A 423 6.82 6.31 22.03
#